data_AF-A0A937NR17-F1
#
_entry.id   AF-A0A937NR17-F1
#
_cell.length_a   1.000
_cell.length_b   1.000
_cell.length_c   1.000
_cell.angle_alpha   90.00
_cell.angle_beta   90.00
_cell.angle_gamma   90.00
#
_symmetry.space_group_name_H-M   'P 1'
#
loop_
_entity.id
_entity.type
_entity.pdbx_description
1 polymer ?
#
loop_
_entity_poly.entity_id
_entity_poly.type
_entity_poly.pdbx_seq_one_letter_code
_entity_poly.pdbx_strand_id
1 'polypeptide(L)'
;MNLRTRVMIIGGVVGALLGVSAAHLYLRSVPIEVDGEGQERLPSIQPGKALTVGLGLLTVLKHITGLGQSPERGQGRGQKR
;
A
#
# COMPACT_ATOMS: atom_id res chain seq x y z
N MET A 1 21.66 12.65 9.71
CA MET A 1 21.16 11.34 9.23
C MET A 1 21.13 11.34 7.72
N ASN A 2 21.48 10.23 7.08
CA ASN A 2 21.52 10.13 5.61
C ASN A 2 20.10 10.26 5.03
N LEU A 3 19.96 10.92 3.87
CA LEU A 3 18.64 11.21 3.27
C LEU A 3 17.83 9.92 3.04
N ARG A 4 18.50 8.85 2.61
CA ARG A 4 17.93 7.51 2.45
C ARG A 4 17.29 6.98 3.73
N THR A 5 17.99 7.12 4.86
CA THR A 5 17.49 6.69 6.17
C THR A 5 16.28 7.51 6.59
N ARG A 6 16.30 8.83 6.34
CA ARG A 6 15.18 9.72 6.67
C ARG A 6 13.92 9.36 5.88
N VAL A 7 14.05 9.13 4.58
CA VAL A 7 12.93 8.71 3.72
C VAL A 7 12.38 7.36 4.15
N MET A 8 13.25 6.40 4.48
CA MET A 8 12.84 5.06 4.94
C MET A 8 12.06 5.12 6.26
N ILE A 9 12.51 5.93 7.22
CA ILE A 9 11.83 6.14 8.50
C ILE A 9 10.48 6.83 8.28
N ILE A 10 10.45 7.94 7.53
CA ILE A 10 9.20 8.68 7.30
C ILE A 10 8.18 7.81 6.56
N GLY A 11 8.60 7.12 5.50
CA GLY A 11 7.73 6.22 4.74
C GLY A 11 7.19 5.09 5.60
N GLY A 12 8.03 4.47 6.44
CA GLY A 12 7.61 3.42 7.36
C GLY A 12 6.62 3.91 8.43
N VAL A 13 6.89 5.06 9.05
CA VAL A 13 6.01 5.65 10.09
C VAL A 13 4.66 6.03 9.50
N VAL A 14 4.65 6.72 8.34
CA VAL A 14 3.42 7.11 7.66
C VAL A 14 2.61 5.88 7.24
N GLY A 15 3.27 4.88 6.65
CA GLY A 15 2.63 3.63 6.25
C GLY A 15 2.00 2.87 7.42
N ALA A 16 2.71 2.79 8.56
CA ALA A 16 2.20 2.16 9.77
C ALA A 16 0.98 2.90 10.33
N LEU A 17 1.02 4.23 10.42
CA LEU A 17 -0.11 5.04 10.89
C LEU A 17 -1.34 4.86 9.99
N LEU A 18 -1.16 4.85 8.67
CA LEU A 18 -2.24 4.61 7.72
C LEU A 18 -2.82 3.20 7.84
N GLY A 19 -1.97 2.18 8.00
CA GLY A 19 -2.39 0.80 8.18
C GLY A 19 -3.22 0.59 9.45
N VAL A 20 -2.74 1.12 10.58
CA VAL A 20 -3.47 1.06 11.86
C VAL A 20 -4.79 1.83 11.77
N SER A 21 -4.80 3.01 11.15
CA SER A 21 -6.02 3.80 10.96
C SER A 21 -7.05 3.08 10.10
N ALA A 22 -6.62 2.42 9.02
CA ALA A 22 -7.50 1.62 8.17
C ALA A 22 -8.12 0.44 8.94
N ALA A 23 -7.31 -0.28 9.75
CA ALA A 23 -7.80 -1.36 10.61
C ALA A 23 -8.79 -0.84 11.67
N HIS A 24 -8.49 0.29 12.30
CA HIS A 24 -9.35 0.91 13.30
C HIS A 24 -10.69 1.37 12.69
N LEU A 25 -10.67 1.97 11.49
CA LEU A 25 -11.89 2.34 10.77
C LEU A 25 -12.69 1.12 10.33
N TYR A 26 -12.03 0.04 9.92
CA TYR A 26 -12.69 -1.22 9.58
C TYR A 26 -13.45 -1.77 10.78
N LEU A 27 -12.81 -1.87 11.94
CA LEU A 27 -13.45 -2.33 13.18
C LEU A 27 -14.59 -1.40 13.64
N ARG A 28 -14.48 -0.08 13.40
CA ARG A 28 -15.53 0.88 13.78
C ARG A 28 -16.73 0.88 12.83
N SER A 29 -16.49 0.66 11.55
CA SER A 29 -17.53 0.78 10.50
C SER A 29 -18.29 -0.52 10.27
N VAL A 30 -17.70 -1.64 10.67
CA VAL A 30 -18.32 -2.95 10.58
C VAL A 30 -19.08 -3.22 11.88
N PRO A 31 -20.41 -3.34 11.85
CA PRO A 31 -21.16 -3.74 13.03
C PRO A 31 -20.65 -5.11 13.47
N ILE A 32 -20.18 -5.20 14.72
CA ILE A 32 -19.83 -6.47 15.33
C ILE A 32 -21.15 -7.21 15.54
N GLU A 33 -21.43 -8.19 14.68
CA GLU A 33 -22.58 -9.07 14.85
C GLU A 33 -22.26 -10.04 15.98
N VAL A 34 -23.04 -9.95 17.05
CA VAL A 34 -22.96 -10.88 18.18
C VAL A 34 -23.91 -12.03 17.84
N ASP A 35 -23.35 -13.21 17.54
CA ASP A 35 -24.15 -14.40 17.24
C ASP A 35 -24.92 -14.85 18.49
N GLY A 36 -25.95 -15.70 18.33
CA GLY A 36 -26.80 -16.17 19.43
C GLY A 36 -26.07 -16.89 20.58
N GLU A 37 -24.80 -17.23 20.39
CA GLU A 37 -23.89 -17.85 21.36
C GLU A 37 -22.91 -16.86 22.03
N GLY A 38 -23.10 -15.54 21.83
CA GLY A 38 -22.27 -14.50 22.45
C GLY A 38 -20.90 -14.30 21.80
N GLN A 39 -20.67 -14.89 20.62
CA GLN A 39 -19.41 -14.78 19.89
C GLN A 39 -19.45 -13.57 18.94
N GLU A 40 -18.44 -12.71 19.04
CA GLU A 40 -18.24 -11.57 18.15
C GLU A 40 -17.79 -12.08 16.77
N ARG A 41 -18.68 -12.04 15.78
CA ARG A 41 -18.37 -12.46 14.41
C ARG A 41 -18.27 -11.23 13.53
N LEU A 42 -17.10 -11.04 12.95
CA LEU A 42 -16.93 -10.09 11.85
C LEU A 42 -17.65 -10.65 10.62
N PRO A 43 -18.45 -9.86 9.90
CA PRO A 43 -19.10 -10.29 8.67
C PRO A 43 -18.05 -10.80 7.68
N SER A 44 -18.35 -11.94 7.07
CA SER A 44 -17.45 -12.63 6.14
C SER A 44 -17.00 -11.67 5.03
N ILE A 45 -15.72 -11.29 5.04
CA ILE A 45 -15.14 -10.49 3.97
C ILE A 45 -15.16 -11.34 2.70
N GLN A 46 -15.83 -10.85 1.65
CA GLN A 46 -15.80 -11.51 0.35
C GLN A 46 -14.34 -11.63 -0.15
N PRO A 47 -13.85 -12.85 -0.44
CA PRO A 47 -12.46 -13.07 -0.86
C PRO A 47 -12.08 -12.24 -2.10
N GLY A 48 -13.03 -12.08 -3.03
CA GLY A 48 -12.84 -11.27 -4.23
C GLY A 48 -12.53 -9.80 -3.92
N LYS A 49 -13.22 -9.19 -2.96
CA LYS A 49 -12.95 -7.79 -2.56
C LYS A 49 -11.57 -7.65 -1.93
N ALA A 50 -11.18 -8.59 -1.07
CA ALA A 50 -9.85 -8.60 -0.47
C ALA A 50 -8.75 -8.70 -1.54
N LEU A 51 -8.95 -9.58 -2.54
CA LEU A 51 -8.02 -9.72 -3.66
C LEU A 51 -7.93 -8.44 -4.50
N THR A 52 -9.07 -7.81 -4.83
CA THR A 52 -9.10 -6.55 -5.59
C THR A 52 -8.36 -5.44 -4.87
N VAL A 53 -8.54 -5.30 -3.54
CA VAL A 53 -7.81 -4.31 -2.74
C VAL A 53 -6.31 -4.59 -2.75
N GLY A 54 -5.91 -5.85 -2.57
CA GLY A 54 -4.50 -6.25 -2.60
C GLY A 54 -3.84 -5.98 -3.95
N LEU A 55 -4.49 -6.37 -5.05
CA LEU A 55 -4.01 -6.12 -6.41
C LEU A 55 -3.95 -4.62 -6.71
N GLY A 56 -4.95 -3.84 -6.30
CA GLY A 56 -4.94 -2.38 -6.46
C GLY A 56 -3.75 -1.73 -5.74
N LEU A 57 -3.45 -2.16 -4.52
CA LEU A 57 -2.27 -1.69 -3.79
C LEU A 57 -0.97 -2.03 -4.54
N LEU A 58 -0.84 -3.25 -5.05
CA LEU A 58 0.33 -3.65 -5.85
C LEU A 58 0.47 -2.82 -7.13
N THR A 59 -0.63 -2.48 -7.80
CA THR A 59 -0.62 -1.60 -8.98
C THR A 59 -0.09 -0.20 -8.63
N VAL A 60 -0.52 0.38 -7.51
CA VAL A 60 -0.02 1.68 -7.04
C VAL A 60 1.48 1.62 -6.75
N LEU A 61 1.93 0.57 -6.05
CA LEU A 61 3.36 0.37 -5.77
C LEU A 61 4.18 0.25 -7.06
N LYS A 62 3.69 -0.53 -8.04
CA LYS A 62 4.32 -0.64 -9.37
C LYS A 62 4.42 0.71 -10.07
N HIS A 63 3.40 1.55 -9.95
CA HIS A 63 3.42 2.87 -10.58
C HIS A 63 4.49 3.77 -9.94
N ILE A 64 4.58 3.77 -8.60
CA ILE A 64 5.57 4.56 -7.87
C ILE A 64 7.00 4.13 -8.22
N THR A 65 7.26 2.82 -8.30
CA THR A 65 8.58 2.32 -8.69
C THR A 65 8.90 2.61 -10.17
N GLY A 66 7.89 2.54 -11.05
CA GLY A 66 8.02 2.90 -12.45
C GLY A 66 8.34 4.38 -12.69
N LEU A 67 7.80 5.29 -11.86
CA LEU A 67 8.14 6.73 -11.92
C LEU A 67 9.60 7.00 -11.53
N GLY A 68 10.20 6.14 -10.71
CA GLY A 68 11.62 6.20 -10.36
C GLY A 68 12.55 5.69 -11.46
N GLN A 69 12.04 4.91 -12.42
CA GLN A 69 12.77 4.48 -13.61
C GLN A 69 12.69 5.59 -14.67
N SER A 70 13.49 6.66 -14.49
CA SER A 70 13.75 7.58 -15.60
C SER A 70 14.38 6.77 -16.73
N PRO A 71 13.88 6.88 -17.99
CA PRO A 71 14.55 6.23 -19.11
C PRO A 71 15.97 6.78 -19.16
N GLU A 72 16.95 5.89 -19.01
CA GLU A 72 18.35 6.24 -19.22
C GLU A 72 18.44 6.97 -20.56
N ARG A 73 18.93 8.21 -20.48
CA ARG A 73 19.21 9.06 -21.63
C ARG A 73 19.91 8.25 -22.70
N GLY A 74 19.28 8.14 -23.86
CA GLY A 74 19.93 7.75 -25.11
C GLY A 74 21.24 8.50 -25.25
N GLN A 75 22.31 7.75 -25.04
CA GLN A 75 23.69 8.17 -25.04
C GLN A 75 24.04 8.72 -26.42
N GLY A 76 24.41 10.00 -26.47
CA GLY A 76 24.96 10.59 -27.67
C GLY A 76 26.16 9.77 -28.17
N ARG A 77 26.08 9.31 -29.41
CA ARG A 77 27.25 9.04 -30.23
C ARG A 77 27.21 10.01 -31.39
N GLY A 78 27.94 11.12 -31.23
CA GLY A 78 28.54 11.76 -32.39
C GLY A 78 29.50 10.75 -33.01
N GLN A 79 29.20 10.30 -34.22
CA GLN A 79 30.21 9.65 -35.05
C GLN A 79 30.80 10.73 -35.96
N LYS A 80 32.07 11.00 -35.66
CA LYS A 80 33.00 11.88 -36.36
C LYS A 80 33.01 11.69 -37.88
N ARG A 81 33.25 12.84 -38.52
CA ARG A 81 33.88 13.11 -39.82
C ARG A 81 33.00 13.05 -41.06
#